data_AF-A0A7U9X0G7-F1
#
_entry.id   AF-A0A7U9X0G7-F1
#
_cell.length_a   1.000
_cell.length_b   1.000
_cell.length_c   1.000
_cell.angle_alpha   90.00
_cell.angle_beta   90.00
_cell.angle_gamma   90.00
#
_symmetry.space_group_name_H-M   'P 1'
#
loop_
_entity.id
_entity.type
_entity.pdbx_description
1 polymer ?
#
loop_
_entity_poly.entity_id
_entity_poly.type
_entity_poly.pdbx_seq_one_letter_code
_entity_poly.pdbx_strand_id
1 'polypeptide(L)'
;MEEDNLNQIDTPQENDVEHHIKTPQENDVENQTKTSQENNVANEEKDNPQKALRQENNDISDKKEPADEKKEDWVKQYKKGRNLESNADGENDSIIVEQIRQAEANWGMQFSGSHIDRATFIIDNNRQSIAPMITKDVTVNLLGEKDEGKFLQWCVAHYTDFNFSVLLAICILDRQTYQTIYQMAKELHEILSTSTKENEEAKKEWISKSQLTKTLGIIQYSDITLVRGIESTVDFLRLPVHEQAEHIICLLINEFSELKCLLSRYLINKITQIYGNKHNYMVISGCMEALSYIGMADLEFFNDQILPGFLHKRKISMDYCVSVLLGKLYRKEELKEYVQTCVVQWGQLKNNPDNLLVSLYVCSMLGNQEHLVCDIWMNVLDELIKEFLTGNYLGSMSHIERLQGLFKSGNRNISYYKGVIHAFYKKMQQAEQHWNRHKISFLNTIFFLFLFEDYASSNVSGKKVNRRTMIFIHIFQKLDEKTGKELTDLWCKVLQSKENAKECWKLLEGYLRAYEDYNDLDIEMLGFFFYHINRKMGDDQTIYFLKESVKENGQIIPLARQICKIIKE
;
A
#
# COMPACT_ATOMS: atom_id res chain seq x y z
N MET A 1 -48.99 8.52 33.96
CA MET A 1 -50.32 8.11 33.48
C MET A 1 -50.11 7.01 32.43
N GLU A 2 -49.66 5.81 32.81
CA GLU A 2 -50.20 4.88 33.84
C GLU A 2 -51.55 4.28 33.39
N GLU A 3 -51.81 2.97 33.48
CA GLU A 3 -50.98 1.87 34.01
C GLU A 3 -51.38 0.50 33.42
N ASP A 4 -50.49 -0.48 33.58
CA ASP A 4 -50.54 -1.95 33.48
C ASP A 4 -51.87 -2.69 33.21
N ASN A 5 -51.74 -3.87 32.59
CA ASN A 5 -52.13 -5.12 33.28
C ASN A 5 -51.48 -6.41 32.70
N LEU A 6 -50.69 -7.07 33.55
CA LEU A 6 -50.42 -8.50 33.74
C LEU A 6 -50.92 -9.55 32.71
N ASN A 7 -50.03 -10.51 32.42
CA ASN A 7 -50.31 -11.93 32.68
C ASN A 7 -49.01 -12.76 32.84
N GLN A 8 -48.93 -13.56 33.91
CA GLN A 8 -47.91 -14.60 34.15
C GLN A 8 -48.61 -15.94 34.36
N ILE A 9 -48.07 -17.03 33.83
CA ILE A 9 -48.20 -18.40 34.38
C ILE A 9 -46.86 -19.12 34.16
N ASP A 10 -46.37 -19.81 35.19
CA ASP A 10 -45.09 -20.54 35.19
C ASP A 10 -45.19 -22.02 34.80
N THR A 11 -44.01 -22.57 34.46
CA THR A 11 -43.51 -23.95 34.38
C THR A 11 -44.13 -25.01 35.34
N PRO A 12 -44.03 -26.34 35.06
CA PRO A 12 -42.76 -27.07 35.34
C PRO A 12 -42.41 -28.36 34.54
N GLN A 13 -41.09 -28.68 34.51
CA GLN A 13 -40.44 -30.01 34.63
C GLN A 13 -40.68 -31.15 33.59
N GLU A 14 -39.78 -32.13 33.36
CA GLU A 14 -38.30 -32.29 33.49
C GLU A 14 -37.87 -33.63 32.80
N ASN A 15 -36.56 -33.96 32.75
CA ASN A 15 -35.95 -35.26 32.33
C ASN A 15 -36.12 -35.65 30.82
N ASP A 16 -35.30 -36.47 30.14
CA ASP A 16 -34.04 -37.23 30.36
C ASP A 16 -33.48 -37.61 28.95
N VAL A 17 -32.22 -37.98 28.63
CA VAL A 17 -30.92 -38.11 29.35
C VAL A 17 -29.75 -37.97 28.32
N GLU A 18 -28.53 -38.46 28.62
CA GLU A 18 -27.27 -38.42 27.83
C GLU A 18 -27.22 -39.34 26.56
N HIS A 19 -26.26 -39.28 25.61
CA HIS A 19 -24.80 -39.56 25.73
C HIS A 19 -23.99 -39.27 24.43
N HIS A 20 -22.67 -39.03 24.60
CA HIS A 20 -21.46 -39.51 23.83
C HIS A 20 -21.51 -39.87 22.30
N ILE A 21 -20.45 -39.79 21.45
CA ILE A 21 -19.01 -40.06 21.69
C ILE A 21 -18.07 -39.66 20.50
N LYS A 22 -16.77 -39.37 20.80
CA LYS A 22 -15.48 -39.49 20.01
C LYS A 22 -15.20 -38.82 18.64
N THR A 23 -13.93 -38.40 18.54
CA THR A 23 -13.05 -38.31 17.35
C THR A 23 -12.60 -39.69 16.81
N PRO A 24 -12.20 -39.79 15.52
CA PRO A 24 -11.33 -40.86 15.01
C PRO A 24 -9.84 -40.44 15.04
N GLN A 25 -8.96 -41.41 15.28
CA GLN A 25 -7.52 -41.35 14.95
C GLN A 25 -7.22 -42.18 13.70
N GLU A 26 -5.97 -42.18 13.28
CA GLU A 26 -5.39 -43.04 12.22
C GLU A 26 -5.67 -44.53 12.45
N ASN A 27 -5.65 -45.29 11.35
CA ASN A 27 -5.24 -46.70 11.33
C ASN A 27 -4.69 -47.05 9.94
N ASP A 28 -3.80 -48.03 9.90
CA ASP A 28 -2.82 -48.27 8.83
C ASP A 28 -2.94 -49.69 8.27
N VAL A 29 -2.45 -49.95 7.03
CA VAL A 29 -1.98 -51.28 6.52
C VAL A 29 -3.05 -52.42 6.39
N GLU A 30 -3.11 -53.36 5.44
CA GLU A 30 -2.40 -53.80 4.20
C GLU A 30 -3.46 -54.50 3.28
N ASN A 31 -3.29 -55.16 2.11
CA ASN A 31 -2.25 -55.47 1.09
C ASN A 31 -2.98 -55.88 -0.22
N GLN A 32 -2.32 -55.90 -1.39
CA GLN A 32 -2.16 -57.12 -2.24
C GLN A 32 -1.47 -56.88 -3.60
N THR A 33 -0.16 -57.17 -3.67
CA THR A 33 0.57 -57.66 -4.87
C THR A 33 0.68 -56.75 -6.14
N LYS A 34 1.67 -56.88 -7.04
CA LYS A 34 2.51 -58.05 -7.41
C LYS A 34 3.78 -57.62 -8.17
N THR A 35 4.91 -58.33 -7.99
CA THR A 35 6.10 -58.48 -8.91
C THR A 35 6.79 -57.22 -9.47
N SER A 36 8.11 -57.00 -9.39
CA SER A 36 9.31 -57.73 -8.88
C SER A 36 10.47 -56.70 -8.69
N GLN A 37 11.79 -56.94 -8.54
CA GLN A 37 12.66 -58.15 -8.57
C GLN A 37 14.04 -57.89 -7.86
N GLU A 38 14.86 -58.93 -7.75
CA GLU A 38 16.36 -59.02 -7.78
C GLU A 38 17.25 -57.74 -7.60
N ASN A 39 18.36 -57.72 -6.82
CA ASN A 39 19.27 -58.79 -6.39
C ASN A 39 20.14 -58.43 -5.13
N ASN A 40 20.41 -59.43 -4.26
CA ASN A 40 21.65 -59.73 -3.47
C ASN A 40 22.35 -58.64 -2.58
N VAL A 41 22.56 -58.80 -1.25
CA VAL A 41 23.38 -59.78 -0.45
C VAL A 41 24.90 -59.46 -0.46
N ALA A 42 25.67 -59.37 0.66
CA ALA A 42 25.38 -59.32 2.12
C ALA A 42 26.66 -58.93 2.95
N ASN A 43 26.56 -58.96 4.31
CA ASN A 43 27.63 -58.98 5.34
C ASN A 43 28.45 -57.66 5.56
N GLU A 44 29.07 -57.38 6.72
CA GLU A 44 29.23 -58.13 7.99
C GLU A 44 29.30 -57.19 9.25
N GLU A 45 29.35 -57.75 10.46
CA GLU A 45 29.32 -57.05 11.78
C GLU A 45 30.72 -56.67 12.34
N LYS A 46 30.71 -56.10 13.58
CA LYS A 46 31.78 -55.98 14.63
C LYS A 46 32.51 -54.64 14.77
N ASP A 47 32.93 -54.20 15.97
CA ASP A 47 32.80 -54.78 17.33
C ASP A 47 32.72 -53.69 18.43
N ASN A 48 32.35 -54.07 19.66
CA ASN A 48 32.22 -53.20 20.85
C ASN A 48 32.35 -54.06 22.15
N PRO A 49 32.17 -53.56 23.39
CA PRO A 49 32.90 -52.56 24.18
C PRO A 49 33.70 -53.16 25.38
N GLN A 50 34.49 -52.34 26.10
CA GLN A 50 34.84 -52.55 27.53
C GLN A 50 34.72 -51.23 28.29
N LYS A 51 33.75 -51.06 29.21
CA LYS A 51 33.78 -51.41 30.65
C LYS A 51 34.84 -50.63 31.45
N ALA A 52 34.47 -49.59 32.22
CA ALA A 52 33.86 -49.64 33.58
C ALA A 52 34.94 -49.76 34.70
N LEU A 53 34.78 -49.26 35.93
CA LEU A 53 33.63 -48.66 36.64
C LEU A 53 34.15 -47.85 37.85
N ARG A 54 33.53 -46.69 38.18
CA ARG A 54 33.39 -46.18 39.57
C ARG A 54 32.45 -44.96 39.63
N GLN A 55 31.40 -45.07 40.43
CA GLN A 55 30.70 -43.92 41.03
C GLN A 55 31.59 -43.39 42.19
N GLU A 56 31.44 -42.18 42.72
CA GLU A 56 30.22 -41.63 43.32
C GLU A 56 30.36 -40.11 43.65
N ASN A 57 29.24 -39.47 44.02
CA ASN A 57 29.12 -38.19 44.71
C ASN A 57 29.48 -36.88 43.97
N ASN A 58 28.43 -36.28 43.40
CA ASN A 58 28.01 -34.88 43.54
C ASN A 58 29.10 -33.78 43.65
N ASP A 59 29.29 -33.04 42.55
CA ASP A 59 28.97 -31.60 42.59
C ASP A 59 28.61 -31.10 41.17
N ILE A 60 27.33 -30.89 40.90
CA ILE A 60 26.89 -30.28 39.63
C ILE A 60 27.02 -28.76 39.77
N SER A 61 28.18 -28.24 39.39
CA SER A 61 28.38 -26.82 39.15
C SER A 61 27.56 -26.39 37.93
N ASP A 62 26.27 -26.11 38.15
CA ASP A 62 25.30 -25.68 37.14
C ASP A 62 25.59 -24.24 36.66
N LYS A 63 26.68 -24.10 35.90
CA LYS A 63 27.03 -22.90 35.14
C LYS A 63 26.52 -23.03 33.72
N LYS A 64 25.20 -22.93 33.58
CA LYS A 64 24.64 -22.31 32.36
C LYS A 64 25.20 -20.89 32.29
N GLU A 65 25.91 -20.59 31.21
CA GLU A 65 26.29 -19.22 30.90
C GLU A 65 25.00 -18.38 30.75
N PRO A 66 24.93 -17.17 31.35
CA PRO A 66 23.74 -16.34 31.26
C PRO A 66 23.50 -15.91 29.82
N ALA A 67 22.22 -15.87 29.41
CA ALA A 67 21.81 -15.62 28.02
C ALA A 67 21.97 -14.16 27.54
N ASP A 68 22.93 -13.41 28.11
CA ASP A 68 23.15 -11.98 27.86
C ASP A 68 24.17 -11.69 26.73
N GLU A 69 25.03 -12.64 26.35
CA GLU A 69 26.15 -12.38 25.42
C GLU A 69 25.78 -12.33 23.92
N LYS A 70 24.51 -12.50 23.56
CA LYS A 70 24.02 -12.32 22.17
C LYS A 70 22.78 -11.42 22.09
N LYS A 71 22.90 -10.18 22.58
CA LYS A 71 22.04 -9.07 22.10
C LYS A 71 22.33 -8.84 20.60
N GLU A 72 21.52 -9.43 19.73
CA GLU A 72 21.59 -9.16 18.29
C GLU A 72 21.33 -7.68 18.00
N ASP A 73 22.15 -7.11 17.12
CA ASP A 73 22.03 -5.71 16.73
C ASP A 73 20.97 -5.56 15.62
N TRP A 74 19.71 -5.61 16.04
CA TRP A 74 18.53 -5.40 15.21
C TRP A 74 18.62 -4.14 14.33
N VAL A 75 19.24 -3.08 14.84
CA VAL A 75 19.47 -1.83 14.10
C VAL A 75 20.43 -2.05 12.93
N LYS A 76 21.55 -2.74 13.13
CA LYS A 76 22.48 -3.11 12.05
C LYS A 76 21.86 -4.13 11.09
N GLN A 77 21.10 -5.11 11.58
CA GLN A 77 20.44 -6.11 10.73
C GLN A 77 19.42 -5.44 9.80
N TYR A 78 18.51 -4.62 10.33
CA TYR A 78 17.52 -3.89 9.54
C TYR A 78 18.17 -2.93 8.51
N LYS A 79 19.16 -2.13 8.95
CA LYS A 79 19.94 -1.26 8.04
C LYS A 79 20.66 -2.06 6.94
N LYS A 80 21.12 -3.28 7.22
CA LYS A 80 21.76 -4.15 6.22
C LYS A 80 20.74 -4.73 5.23
N GLY A 81 19.58 -5.20 5.71
CA GLY A 81 18.50 -5.72 4.86
C GLY A 81 18.01 -4.67 3.86
N ARG A 82 17.67 -3.48 4.36
CA ARG A 82 17.26 -2.33 3.52
C ARG A 82 18.29 -1.98 2.43
N ASN A 83 19.58 -2.04 2.75
CA ASN A 83 20.66 -1.74 1.80
C ASN A 83 20.95 -2.88 0.80
N LEU A 84 20.41 -4.08 1.00
CA LEU A 84 20.45 -5.16 0.02
C LEU A 84 19.30 -5.02 -0.98
N GLU A 85 18.10 -4.67 -0.50
CA GLU A 85 16.94 -4.36 -1.37
C GLU A 85 17.16 -3.14 -2.28
N SER A 86 17.98 -2.18 -1.88
CA SER A 86 18.34 -1.03 -2.74
C SER A 86 19.36 -1.35 -3.83
N ASN A 87 19.99 -2.53 -3.78
CA ASN A 87 21.14 -2.90 -4.60
C ASN A 87 20.89 -4.13 -5.49
N ALA A 88 19.74 -4.78 -5.38
CA ALA A 88 19.26 -5.77 -6.34
C ALA A 88 18.63 -5.05 -7.55
N ASP A 89 18.66 -5.66 -8.74
CA ASP A 89 18.15 -5.06 -9.99
C ASP A 89 16.61 -4.91 -10.06
N GLY A 90 15.89 -5.16 -8.96
CA GLY A 90 14.47 -4.88 -8.83
C GLY A 90 14.23 -3.69 -7.90
N GLU A 91 13.41 -2.72 -8.34
CA GLU A 91 13.08 -1.59 -7.46
C GLU A 91 12.38 -2.07 -6.18
N ASN A 92 12.88 -1.63 -5.01
CA ASN A 92 12.24 -1.90 -3.72
C ASN A 92 10.74 -1.54 -3.79
N ASP A 93 9.90 -2.49 -3.37
CA ASP A 93 8.45 -2.48 -3.60
C ASP A 93 7.77 -1.24 -2.97
N SER A 94 8.33 -0.75 -1.86
CA SER A 94 7.91 0.46 -1.15
C SER A 94 8.37 1.77 -1.85
N ILE A 95 9.33 1.73 -2.77
CA ILE A 95 9.63 2.84 -3.69
C ILE A 95 8.61 2.85 -4.84
N ILE A 96 8.18 1.68 -5.32
CA ILE A 96 7.19 1.62 -6.42
C ILE A 96 5.83 2.17 -5.97
N VAL A 97 5.37 1.87 -4.75
CA VAL A 97 4.15 2.47 -4.18
C VAL A 97 4.22 4.00 -4.16
N GLU A 98 5.37 4.58 -3.82
CA GLU A 98 5.55 6.03 -3.79
C GLU A 98 5.51 6.65 -5.20
N GLN A 99 6.02 5.94 -6.20
CA GLN A 99 5.91 6.39 -7.60
C GLN A 99 4.48 6.30 -8.14
N ILE A 100 3.70 5.29 -7.72
CA ILE A 100 2.27 5.22 -8.05
C ILE A 100 1.53 6.40 -7.42
N ARG A 101 1.71 6.66 -6.12
CA ARG A 101 1.12 7.85 -5.46
C ARG A 101 1.44 9.15 -6.18
N GLN A 102 2.67 9.29 -6.67
CA GLN A 102 3.08 10.46 -7.44
C GLN A 102 2.42 10.51 -8.83
N ALA A 103 2.15 9.38 -9.46
CA ALA A 103 1.29 9.35 -10.65
C ALA A 103 -0.18 9.69 -10.31
N GLU A 104 -0.73 9.14 -9.22
CA GLU A 104 -2.10 9.39 -8.74
C GLU A 104 -2.36 10.86 -8.41
N ALA A 105 -1.40 11.53 -7.78
CA ALA A 105 -1.46 12.97 -7.54
C ALA A 105 -1.29 13.82 -8.82
N ASN A 106 -0.76 13.25 -9.91
CA ASN A 106 -0.51 13.92 -11.19
C ASN A 106 -1.32 13.29 -12.36
N TRP A 107 -2.53 12.74 -12.10
CA TRP A 107 -3.43 12.31 -13.18
C TRP A 107 -3.89 13.46 -14.08
N GLY A 108 -3.90 14.69 -13.56
CA GLY A 108 -3.66 15.85 -14.40
C GLY A 108 -2.18 15.90 -14.75
N MET A 109 -1.81 15.48 -15.97
CA MET A 109 -0.48 15.75 -16.50
C MET A 109 -0.17 17.25 -16.35
N GLN A 110 1.07 17.62 -16.04
CA GLN A 110 1.46 19.03 -16.05
C GLN A 110 1.68 19.49 -17.50
N PHE A 111 0.56 19.67 -18.21
CA PHE A 111 0.51 20.27 -19.53
C PHE A 111 1.18 21.65 -19.49
N SER A 112 2.11 21.90 -20.40
CA SER A 112 2.87 23.15 -20.51
C SER A 112 2.05 24.29 -21.14
N GLY A 113 0.87 24.57 -20.57
CA GLY A 113 0.04 25.73 -20.87
C GLY A 113 -1.29 25.46 -21.57
N SER A 114 -1.77 24.21 -21.70
CA SER A 114 -3.06 23.97 -22.37
C SER A 114 -4.25 24.42 -21.49
N HIS A 115 -5.04 25.36 -22.03
CA HIS A 115 -6.24 25.90 -21.38
C HIS A 115 -7.43 24.91 -21.46
N ILE A 116 -7.34 23.79 -20.75
CA ILE A 116 -8.34 22.71 -20.78
C ILE A 116 -9.75 23.21 -20.42
N ASP A 117 -9.87 24.14 -19.47
CA ASP A 117 -11.15 24.77 -19.06
C ASP A 117 -11.73 25.76 -20.10
N ARG A 118 -11.07 25.96 -21.25
CA ARG A 118 -11.53 26.89 -22.32
C ARG A 118 -11.54 26.26 -23.71
N ALA A 119 -11.52 24.93 -23.82
CA ALA A 119 -11.78 24.23 -25.07
C ALA A 119 -13.27 24.30 -25.47
N THR A 120 -13.74 25.50 -25.84
CA THR A 120 -15.11 25.73 -26.32
C THR A 120 -15.39 24.90 -27.58
N PHE A 121 -16.57 24.28 -27.64
CA PHE A 121 -17.02 23.47 -28.78
C PHE A 121 -16.86 24.18 -30.12
N ILE A 122 -15.95 23.68 -30.98
CA ILE A 122 -15.95 23.98 -32.41
C ILE A 122 -16.67 22.84 -33.13
N ILE A 123 -17.99 22.97 -33.28
CA ILE A 123 -18.77 22.15 -34.19
C ILE A 123 -18.52 22.69 -35.60
N ASP A 124 -17.52 22.13 -36.31
CA ASP A 124 -17.21 22.49 -37.71
C ASP A 124 -18.28 21.94 -38.66
N ASN A 125 -19.42 22.63 -38.73
CA ASN A 125 -20.55 22.32 -39.60
C ASN A 125 -20.24 22.50 -41.11
N ASN A 126 -19.05 22.96 -41.50
CA ASN A 126 -18.78 23.45 -42.86
C ASN A 126 -17.88 22.54 -43.73
N ARG A 127 -17.50 21.34 -43.27
CA ARG A 127 -16.84 20.36 -44.14
C ARG A 127 -17.86 19.59 -44.99
N GLN A 128 -17.98 20.00 -46.26
CA GLN A 128 -18.56 19.17 -47.33
C GLN A 128 -17.69 17.92 -47.60
N SER A 129 -17.78 16.93 -46.71
CA SER A 129 -17.21 15.61 -46.93
C SER A 129 -18.12 14.83 -47.88
N ILE A 130 -17.58 14.44 -49.04
CA ILE A 130 -18.28 13.50 -49.94
C ILE A 130 -18.48 12.20 -49.17
N ALA A 131 -19.74 11.80 -48.98
CA ALA A 131 -20.07 10.64 -48.17
C ALA A 131 -19.59 9.33 -48.85
N PRO A 132 -18.78 8.49 -48.18
CA PRO A 132 -18.72 7.09 -48.56
C PRO A 132 -20.10 6.47 -48.31
N MET A 133 -20.58 5.63 -49.23
CA MET A 133 -21.78 4.81 -49.00
C MET A 133 -21.49 3.79 -47.90
N ILE A 134 -21.86 4.14 -46.66
CA ILE A 134 -21.95 3.20 -45.55
C ILE A 134 -23.36 2.63 -45.58
N THR A 135 -23.49 1.34 -45.89
CA THR A 135 -24.75 0.62 -45.76
C THR A 135 -25.09 0.44 -44.28
N LYS A 136 -26.37 0.67 -43.98
CA LYS A 136 -27.14 0.34 -42.76
C LYS A 136 -26.54 -0.80 -41.91
N ASP A 137 -26.42 -0.70 -40.59
CA ASP A 137 -26.79 0.40 -39.68
C ASP A 137 -25.65 0.63 -38.68
N VAL A 138 -25.17 1.89 -38.60
CA VAL A 138 -24.14 2.31 -37.63
C VAL A 138 -24.58 3.62 -37.01
N THR A 139 -24.75 3.62 -35.69
CA THR A 139 -24.93 4.83 -34.88
C THR A 139 -23.68 5.71 -34.98
N VAL A 140 -23.78 6.80 -35.75
CA VAL A 140 -22.77 7.85 -35.77
C VAL A 140 -22.85 8.61 -34.44
N ASN A 141 -21.74 8.71 -33.72
CA ASN A 141 -21.63 9.25 -32.36
C ASN A 141 -22.36 8.40 -31.29
N LEU A 142 -21.92 7.16 -31.08
CA LEU A 142 -22.43 6.23 -30.06
C LEU A 142 -22.47 6.84 -28.64
N LEU A 143 -21.40 7.51 -28.18
CA LEU A 143 -21.31 8.15 -26.86
C LEU A 143 -22.21 9.39 -26.71
N GLY A 144 -22.89 9.82 -27.78
CA GLY A 144 -23.92 10.84 -27.80
C GLY A 144 -25.35 10.30 -27.87
N GLU A 145 -25.54 8.98 -28.01
CA GLU A 145 -26.86 8.35 -27.88
C GLU A 145 -27.31 8.39 -26.42
N LYS A 146 -28.61 8.61 -26.20
CA LYS A 146 -29.27 8.72 -24.89
C LYS A 146 -30.24 7.56 -24.61
N ASP A 147 -30.42 6.70 -25.60
CA ASP A 147 -31.21 5.48 -25.55
C ASP A 147 -30.29 4.30 -25.22
N GLU A 148 -30.23 3.93 -23.94
CA GLU A 148 -29.42 2.81 -23.44
C GLU A 148 -29.73 1.50 -24.20
N GLY A 149 -30.98 1.31 -24.63
CA GLY A 149 -31.38 0.14 -25.43
C GLY A 149 -30.69 0.10 -26.80
N LYS A 150 -30.54 1.25 -27.47
CA LYS A 150 -29.76 1.32 -28.73
C LYS A 150 -28.25 1.19 -28.51
N PHE A 151 -27.73 1.75 -27.42
CA PHE A 151 -26.34 1.58 -27.03
C PHE A 151 -26.01 0.09 -26.82
N LEU A 152 -26.85 -0.63 -26.07
CA LEU A 152 -26.71 -2.07 -25.85
C LEU A 152 -26.88 -2.88 -27.13
N GLN A 153 -27.84 -2.55 -28.01
CA GLN A 153 -27.98 -3.22 -29.31
C GLN A 153 -26.71 -3.09 -30.17
N TRP A 154 -26.07 -1.92 -30.16
CA TRP A 154 -24.76 -1.73 -30.81
C TRP A 154 -23.69 -2.60 -30.13
N CYS A 155 -23.60 -2.58 -28.80
CA CYS A 155 -22.62 -3.39 -28.07
C CYS A 155 -22.79 -4.90 -28.31
N VAL A 156 -24.02 -5.42 -28.41
CA VAL A 156 -24.29 -6.82 -28.76
C VAL A 156 -23.84 -7.13 -30.20
N ALA A 157 -24.13 -6.24 -31.16
CA ALA A 157 -23.73 -6.43 -32.55
C ALA A 157 -22.21 -6.36 -32.79
N HIS A 158 -21.48 -5.66 -31.91
CA HIS A 158 -20.05 -5.40 -32.04
C HIS A 158 -19.17 -6.10 -30.98
N TYR A 159 -19.73 -6.91 -30.07
CA TYR A 159 -19.06 -7.43 -28.86
C TYR A 159 -17.66 -8.06 -29.08
N THR A 160 -17.48 -8.82 -30.17
CA THR A 160 -16.20 -9.49 -30.48
C THR A 160 -15.26 -8.64 -31.35
N ASP A 161 -15.68 -7.45 -31.79
CA ASP A 161 -14.96 -6.63 -32.78
C ASP A 161 -13.95 -5.64 -32.17
N PHE A 162 -13.19 -4.98 -33.04
CA PHE A 162 -12.18 -4.02 -32.61
C PHE A 162 -12.77 -2.67 -32.14
N ASN A 163 -13.95 -2.26 -32.60
CA ASN A 163 -14.62 -1.03 -32.16
C ASN A 163 -15.09 -1.15 -30.71
N PHE A 164 -15.69 -2.28 -30.33
CA PHE A 164 -16.08 -2.56 -28.94
C PHE A 164 -14.83 -2.65 -28.04
N SER A 165 -13.76 -3.27 -28.54
CA SER A 165 -12.47 -3.35 -27.83
C SER A 165 -11.82 -1.97 -27.64
N VAL A 166 -11.98 -1.04 -28.59
CA VAL A 166 -11.56 0.37 -28.45
C VAL A 166 -12.47 1.14 -27.49
N LEU A 167 -13.79 0.93 -27.52
CA LEU A 167 -14.73 1.55 -26.57
C LEU A 167 -14.34 1.20 -25.12
N LEU A 168 -14.08 -0.09 -24.83
CA LEU A 168 -13.56 -0.54 -23.54
C LEU A 168 -12.21 0.12 -23.21
N ALA A 169 -11.24 0.08 -24.13
CA ALA A 169 -9.92 0.68 -23.90
C ALA A 169 -9.99 2.18 -23.56
N ILE A 170 -10.95 2.93 -24.13
CA ILE A 170 -11.15 4.36 -23.84
C ILE A 170 -11.86 4.59 -22.50
N CYS A 171 -12.78 3.72 -22.10
CA CYS A 171 -13.39 3.77 -20.76
C CYS A 171 -12.39 3.40 -19.66
N ILE A 172 -11.39 2.56 -19.95
CA ILE A 172 -10.29 2.23 -19.02
C ILE A 172 -9.21 3.33 -19.03
N LEU A 173 -8.92 3.94 -20.18
CA LEU A 173 -7.80 4.87 -20.39
C LEU A 173 -8.25 6.24 -20.92
N ASP A 174 -9.17 6.89 -20.21
CA ASP A 174 -9.58 8.26 -20.55
C ASP A 174 -8.37 9.23 -20.54
N ARG A 175 -8.38 10.20 -21.47
CA ARG A 175 -7.34 11.22 -21.65
C ARG A 175 -5.92 10.66 -21.86
N GLN A 176 -5.78 9.43 -22.34
CA GLN A 176 -4.48 8.82 -22.66
C GLN A 176 -4.12 8.97 -24.14
N THR A 177 -2.84 8.69 -24.47
CA THR A 177 -2.38 8.75 -25.86
C THR A 177 -3.12 7.73 -26.72
N TYR A 178 -3.38 8.08 -27.98
CA TYR A 178 -3.93 7.16 -28.98
C TYR A 178 -3.15 5.84 -29.04
N GLN A 179 -1.82 5.89 -28.92
CA GLN A 179 -0.98 4.70 -29.00
C GLN A 179 -1.17 3.77 -27.81
N THR A 180 -1.34 4.30 -26.59
CA THR A 180 -1.61 3.52 -25.38
C THR A 180 -2.97 2.84 -25.46
N ILE A 181 -3.99 3.60 -25.89
CA ILE A 181 -5.37 3.13 -26.05
C ILE A 181 -5.46 2.04 -27.14
N TYR A 182 -4.87 2.29 -28.31
CA TYR A 182 -4.85 1.35 -29.43
C TYR A 182 -4.09 0.05 -29.10
N GLN A 183 -3.07 0.10 -28.24
CA GLN A 183 -2.39 -1.09 -27.74
C GLN A 183 -3.27 -1.88 -26.76
N MET A 184 -3.94 -1.22 -25.80
CA MET A 184 -4.89 -1.91 -24.91
C MET A 184 -6.07 -2.51 -25.69
N ALA A 185 -6.60 -1.79 -26.68
CA ALA A 185 -7.69 -2.28 -27.53
C ALA A 185 -7.33 -3.58 -28.29
N LYS A 186 -6.06 -3.75 -28.68
CA LYS A 186 -5.59 -5.01 -29.29
C LYS A 186 -5.58 -6.16 -28.29
N GLU A 187 -5.03 -5.93 -27.11
CA GLU A 187 -4.97 -6.95 -26.07
C GLU A 187 -6.38 -7.38 -25.61
N LEU A 188 -7.31 -6.42 -25.51
CA LEU A 188 -8.73 -6.69 -25.26
C LEU A 188 -9.38 -7.47 -26.41
N HIS A 189 -9.16 -7.07 -27.67
CA HIS A 189 -9.71 -7.76 -28.83
C HIS A 189 -9.20 -9.19 -28.96
N GLU A 190 -7.90 -9.43 -28.70
CA GLU A 190 -7.31 -10.77 -28.68
C GLU A 190 -7.95 -11.65 -27.57
N ILE A 191 -8.33 -11.08 -26.43
CA ILE A 191 -9.01 -11.79 -25.34
C ILE A 191 -10.51 -12.03 -25.64
N LEU A 192 -11.18 -11.08 -26.28
CA LEU A 192 -12.60 -11.17 -26.63
C LEU A 192 -12.87 -12.03 -27.87
N SER A 193 -11.91 -12.17 -28.77
CA SER A 193 -12.04 -13.02 -29.97
C SER A 193 -11.59 -14.47 -29.73
N THR A 194 -10.70 -14.74 -28.76
CA THR A 194 -10.22 -16.11 -28.48
C THR A 194 -11.22 -17.02 -27.76
N SER A 195 -12.35 -16.48 -27.28
CA SER A 195 -13.53 -17.26 -26.88
C SER A 195 -14.27 -17.86 -28.08
N THR A 196 -14.38 -17.12 -29.18
CA THR A 196 -14.95 -17.57 -30.45
C THR A 196 -13.90 -18.20 -31.35
N LYS A 197 -13.65 -19.50 -31.17
CA LYS A 197 -12.78 -20.27 -32.08
C LYS A 197 -13.38 -20.39 -33.49
N GLU A 198 -12.47 -20.46 -34.47
CA GLU A 198 -12.69 -20.75 -35.90
C GLU A 198 -13.42 -19.66 -36.71
N ASN A 199 -12.70 -18.63 -37.18
CA ASN A 199 -12.20 -18.55 -38.57
C ASN A 199 -11.55 -17.19 -38.93
N GLU A 200 -10.88 -17.19 -40.09
CA GLU A 200 -10.20 -16.09 -40.79
C GLU A 200 -8.97 -15.46 -40.11
N GLU A 201 -7.97 -15.13 -40.94
CA GLU A 201 -6.81 -14.32 -40.54
C GLU A 201 -7.27 -12.88 -40.29
N ALA A 202 -7.50 -12.52 -39.03
CA ALA A 202 -7.94 -11.18 -38.64
C ALA A 202 -7.00 -10.10 -39.21
N LYS A 203 -7.45 -9.46 -40.30
CA LYS A 203 -6.78 -8.28 -40.87
C LYS A 203 -6.65 -7.26 -39.76
N LYS A 204 -5.42 -6.81 -39.51
CA LYS A 204 -5.12 -5.76 -38.53
C LYS A 204 -5.61 -4.42 -39.08
N GLU A 205 -6.92 -4.22 -39.07
CA GLU A 205 -7.56 -3.00 -39.55
C GLU A 205 -7.11 -1.83 -38.69
N TRP A 206 -6.28 -0.98 -39.29
CA TRP A 206 -5.91 0.30 -38.69
C TRP A 206 -7.11 1.24 -38.83
N ILE A 207 -8.04 1.18 -37.87
CA ILE A 207 -9.14 2.13 -37.79
C ILE A 207 -8.55 3.53 -37.57
N SER A 208 -8.90 4.48 -38.43
CA SER A 208 -8.39 5.85 -38.34
C SER A 208 -9.04 6.60 -37.17
N LYS A 209 -8.31 7.56 -36.60
CA LYS A 209 -8.78 8.38 -35.45
C LYS A 209 -10.08 9.14 -35.77
N SER A 210 -10.24 9.56 -37.02
CA SER A 210 -11.44 10.19 -37.57
C SER A 210 -12.62 9.21 -37.73
N GLN A 211 -12.39 7.93 -38.06
CA GLN A 211 -13.43 6.90 -38.00
C GLN A 211 -13.87 6.67 -36.55
N LEU A 212 -12.94 6.51 -35.59
CA LEU A 212 -13.30 6.34 -34.18
C LEU A 212 -14.08 7.54 -33.63
N THR A 213 -13.64 8.76 -33.93
CA THR A 213 -14.37 10.00 -33.58
C THR A 213 -15.79 10.00 -34.15
N LYS A 214 -15.97 9.59 -35.42
CA LYS A 214 -17.27 9.55 -36.09
C LYS A 214 -18.19 8.43 -35.57
N THR A 215 -17.66 7.23 -35.34
CA THR A 215 -18.45 6.08 -34.88
C THR A 215 -18.73 6.19 -33.39
N LEU A 216 -17.69 6.24 -32.56
CA LEU A 216 -17.84 6.21 -31.10
C LEU A 216 -18.22 7.56 -30.50
N GLY A 217 -17.89 8.70 -31.13
CA GLY A 217 -18.14 10.04 -30.54
C GLY A 217 -17.03 10.57 -29.63
N ILE A 218 -15.89 9.88 -29.60
CA ILE A 218 -14.73 10.23 -28.77
C ILE A 218 -14.07 11.53 -29.25
N ILE A 219 -13.49 12.31 -28.33
CA ILE A 219 -12.80 13.55 -28.68
C ILE A 219 -11.31 13.26 -28.85
N GLN A 220 -10.79 13.48 -30.06
CA GLN A 220 -9.35 13.59 -30.30
C GLN A 220 -8.86 15.02 -29.99
N TYR A 221 -7.71 15.12 -29.32
CA TYR A 221 -6.92 16.35 -29.23
C TYR A 221 -5.43 16.01 -29.32
N SER A 222 -4.58 17.00 -29.57
CA SER A 222 -3.13 16.83 -29.60
C SER A 222 -2.49 17.76 -28.57
N ASP A 223 -1.54 17.26 -27.79
CA ASP A 223 -0.84 18.04 -26.76
C ASP A 223 0.65 17.64 -26.69
N ILE A 224 1.47 18.41 -25.97
CA ILE A 224 2.93 18.19 -25.90
C ILE A 224 3.27 17.22 -24.77
N THR A 225 4.07 16.20 -25.09
CA THR A 225 4.66 15.27 -24.12
C THR A 225 6.18 15.37 -24.10
N LEU A 226 6.76 15.33 -22.90
CA LEU A 226 8.21 15.34 -22.68
C LEU A 226 8.75 13.91 -22.56
N VAL A 227 9.16 13.32 -23.68
CA VAL A 227 9.74 11.98 -23.73
C VAL A 227 11.26 12.10 -23.65
N ARG A 228 11.85 11.70 -22.52
CA ARG A 228 13.31 11.78 -22.26
C ARG A 228 13.91 13.18 -22.45
N GLY A 229 13.14 14.23 -22.15
CA GLY A 229 13.55 15.63 -22.33
C GLY A 229 13.36 16.18 -23.74
N ILE A 230 12.80 15.40 -24.67
CA ILE A 230 12.40 15.86 -26.00
C ILE A 230 10.90 16.15 -25.96
N GLU A 231 10.51 17.37 -26.33
CA GLU A 231 9.10 17.74 -26.55
C GLU A 231 8.59 17.09 -27.84
N SER A 232 7.45 16.42 -27.77
CA SER A 232 6.80 15.79 -28.92
C SER A 232 5.29 15.97 -28.83
N THR A 233 4.68 16.47 -29.91
CA THR A 233 3.22 16.56 -30.05
C THR A 233 2.66 15.16 -30.24
N VAL A 234 1.76 14.75 -29.36
CA VAL A 234 1.13 13.42 -29.37
C VAL A 234 -0.39 13.57 -29.39
N ASP A 235 -1.07 12.71 -30.15
CA ASP A 235 -2.52 12.63 -30.12
C ASP A 235 -3.04 11.85 -28.91
N PHE A 236 -4.01 12.44 -28.24
CA PHE A 236 -4.78 11.89 -27.15
C PHE A 236 -6.22 11.61 -27.60
N LEU A 237 -6.86 10.66 -26.94
CA LEU A 237 -8.31 10.45 -27.02
C LEU A 237 -8.90 10.64 -25.62
N ARG A 238 -10.13 11.15 -25.55
CA ARG A 238 -10.92 11.19 -24.31
C ARG A 238 -12.40 10.94 -24.58
N LEU A 239 -13.11 10.56 -23.53
CA LEU A 239 -14.57 10.62 -23.49
C LEU A 239 -15.05 12.09 -23.55
N PRO A 240 -16.29 12.34 -24.02
CA PRO A 240 -16.93 13.63 -23.88
C PRO A 240 -16.96 14.08 -22.41
N VAL A 241 -17.42 13.20 -21.52
CA VAL A 241 -17.49 13.37 -20.06
C VAL A 241 -16.83 12.13 -19.41
N HIS A 242 -15.96 12.32 -18.41
CA HIS A 242 -15.15 11.22 -17.85
C HIS A 242 -16.01 10.21 -17.08
N GLU A 243 -17.01 10.73 -16.39
CA GLU A 243 -18.02 10.03 -15.61
C GLU A 243 -18.85 9.03 -16.46
N GLN A 244 -18.82 9.14 -17.81
CA GLN A 244 -19.39 8.12 -18.70
C GLN A 244 -18.64 6.78 -18.62
N ALA A 245 -17.34 6.77 -18.25
CA ALA A 245 -16.55 5.55 -18.12
C ALA A 245 -17.15 4.58 -17.09
N GLU A 246 -17.55 5.11 -15.93
CA GLU A 246 -18.21 4.35 -14.86
C GLU A 246 -19.53 3.76 -15.36
N HIS A 247 -20.44 4.62 -15.84
CA HIS A 247 -21.76 4.20 -16.33
C HIS A 247 -21.65 3.13 -17.43
N ILE A 248 -20.77 3.31 -18.41
CA ILE A 248 -20.58 2.35 -19.51
C ILE A 248 -20.00 1.03 -18.98
N ILE A 249 -18.99 1.05 -18.11
CA ILE A 249 -18.40 -0.19 -17.58
C ILE A 249 -19.41 -0.95 -16.71
N CYS A 250 -20.16 -0.27 -15.85
CA CYS A 250 -21.23 -0.87 -15.05
C CYS A 250 -22.37 -1.43 -15.90
N LEU A 251 -22.81 -0.70 -16.94
CA LEU A 251 -23.84 -1.17 -17.88
C LEU A 251 -23.38 -2.43 -18.64
N LEU A 252 -22.14 -2.42 -19.15
CA LEU A 252 -21.61 -3.54 -19.93
C LEU A 252 -21.41 -4.82 -19.12
N ILE A 253 -20.97 -4.76 -17.85
CA ILE A 253 -20.79 -5.98 -17.03
C ILE A 253 -22.09 -6.56 -16.46
N ASN A 254 -23.15 -5.75 -16.37
CA ASN A 254 -24.48 -6.22 -15.96
C ASN A 254 -25.14 -7.03 -17.09
N GLU A 255 -25.01 -6.57 -18.34
CA GLU A 255 -25.55 -7.25 -19.52
C GLU A 255 -24.63 -8.39 -20.02
N PHE A 256 -23.31 -8.18 -20.05
CA PHE A 256 -22.32 -9.16 -20.50
C PHE A 256 -21.61 -9.82 -19.30
N SER A 257 -22.27 -10.78 -18.66
CA SER A 257 -21.78 -11.43 -17.43
C SER A 257 -20.39 -12.09 -17.56
N GLU A 258 -20.03 -12.60 -18.73
CA GLU A 258 -18.68 -13.14 -19.01
C GLU A 258 -17.60 -12.05 -19.09
N LEU A 259 -17.95 -10.85 -19.59
CA LEU A 259 -17.04 -9.72 -19.73
C LEU A 259 -16.44 -9.33 -18.37
N LYS A 260 -17.27 -9.33 -17.32
CA LYS A 260 -16.84 -9.09 -15.93
C LYS A 260 -15.65 -9.96 -15.52
N CYS A 261 -15.71 -11.26 -15.85
CA CYS A 261 -14.68 -12.25 -15.54
C CYS A 261 -13.41 -12.08 -16.41
N LEU A 262 -13.59 -11.87 -17.72
CA LEU A 262 -12.49 -11.69 -18.67
C LEU A 262 -11.72 -10.39 -18.41
N LEU A 263 -12.44 -9.27 -18.31
CA LEU A 263 -11.90 -7.94 -18.11
C LEU A 263 -11.19 -7.83 -16.75
N SER A 264 -11.79 -8.27 -15.65
CA SER A 264 -11.14 -8.21 -14.33
C SER A 264 -9.83 -9.00 -14.30
N ARG A 265 -9.82 -10.20 -14.87
CA ARG A 265 -8.60 -11.03 -14.98
C ARG A 265 -7.54 -10.37 -15.85
N TYR A 266 -7.92 -9.74 -16.97
CA TYR A 266 -7.01 -8.97 -17.81
C TYR A 266 -6.40 -7.79 -17.03
N LEU A 267 -7.23 -6.96 -16.39
CA LEU A 267 -6.78 -5.75 -15.69
C LEU A 267 -5.82 -6.08 -14.53
N ILE A 268 -6.16 -7.06 -13.69
CA ILE A 268 -5.30 -7.52 -12.58
C ILE A 268 -3.95 -8.03 -13.11
N ASN A 269 -3.96 -8.83 -14.17
CA ASN A 269 -2.73 -9.31 -14.81
C ASN A 269 -1.92 -8.17 -15.44
N LYS A 270 -2.58 -7.24 -16.14
CA LYS A 270 -1.97 -6.08 -16.80
C LYS A 270 -1.26 -5.20 -15.78
N ILE A 271 -1.91 -4.90 -14.65
CA ILE A 271 -1.32 -4.21 -13.49
C ILE A 271 -0.11 -5.00 -13.00
N THR A 272 -0.26 -6.28 -12.68
CA THR A 272 0.81 -7.14 -12.13
C THR A 272 2.04 -7.21 -13.05
N GLN A 273 1.84 -7.24 -14.37
CA GLN A 273 2.92 -7.33 -15.37
C GLN A 273 3.70 -6.03 -15.56
N ILE A 274 3.05 -4.87 -15.45
CA ILE A 274 3.68 -3.56 -15.71
C ILE A 274 4.07 -2.82 -14.42
N TYR A 275 3.76 -3.41 -13.26
CA TYR A 275 4.10 -2.89 -11.94
C TYR A 275 5.62 -2.72 -11.78
N GLY A 276 6.07 -1.51 -11.43
CA GLY A 276 7.49 -1.16 -11.37
C GLY A 276 8.05 -0.49 -12.62
N ASN A 277 7.33 -0.46 -13.74
CA ASN A 277 7.74 0.33 -14.91
C ASN A 277 7.19 1.77 -14.80
N LYS A 278 8.10 2.73 -14.64
CA LYS A 278 7.78 4.16 -14.41
C LYS A 278 6.93 4.81 -15.48
N HIS A 279 6.96 4.28 -16.70
CA HIS A 279 6.21 4.82 -17.84
C HIS A 279 4.76 4.30 -17.92
N ASN A 280 4.37 3.34 -17.06
CA ASN A 280 3.10 2.62 -17.16
C ASN A 280 2.09 2.96 -16.05
N TYR A 281 2.39 3.87 -15.12
CA TYR A 281 1.50 4.16 -13.99
C TYR A 281 0.13 4.73 -14.39
N MET A 282 0.03 5.46 -15.50
CA MET A 282 -1.27 5.89 -16.05
C MET A 282 -2.12 4.72 -16.55
N VAL A 283 -1.49 3.64 -17.02
CA VAL A 283 -2.20 2.40 -17.40
C VAL A 283 -2.65 1.63 -16.16
N ILE A 284 -1.78 1.53 -15.13
CA ILE A 284 -2.15 0.95 -13.84
C ILE A 284 -3.36 1.68 -13.27
N SER A 285 -3.30 3.01 -13.18
CA SER A 285 -4.41 3.90 -12.78
C SER A 285 -5.74 3.55 -13.46
N GLY A 286 -5.76 3.56 -14.80
CA GLY A 286 -6.98 3.28 -15.55
C GLY A 286 -7.54 1.87 -15.28
N CYS A 287 -6.65 0.88 -15.17
CA CYS A 287 -7.04 -0.47 -14.75
C CYS A 287 -7.63 -0.50 -13.32
N MET A 288 -7.10 0.30 -12.38
CA MET A 288 -7.66 0.42 -11.03
C MET A 288 -9.04 1.11 -11.04
N GLU A 289 -9.27 2.06 -11.94
CA GLU A 289 -10.58 2.70 -12.10
C GLU A 289 -11.62 1.73 -12.64
N ALA A 290 -11.32 1.07 -13.75
CA ALA A 290 -12.20 0.05 -14.33
C ALA A 290 -12.51 -1.09 -13.34
N LEU A 291 -11.51 -1.58 -12.58
CA LEU A 291 -11.75 -2.57 -11.50
C LEU A 291 -12.62 -2.03 -10.37
N SER A 292 -12.51 -0.74 -10.03
CA SER A 292 -13.37 -0.12 -9.01
C SER A 292 -14.82 0.06 -9.50
N TYR A 293 -15.05 0.40 -10.77
CA TYR A 293 -16.38 0.46 -11.37
C TYR A 293 -17.02 -0.93 -11.43
N ILE A 294 -16.23 -1.97 -11.74
CA ILE A 294 -16.71 -3.36 -11.67
C ILE A 294 -17.20 -3.71 -10.26
N GLY A 295 -16.45 -3.32 -9.22
CA GLY A 295 -16.85 -3.54 -7.83
C GLY A 295 -17.92 -2.61 -7.28
N MET A 296 -18.30 -1.55 -8.01
CA MET A 296 -19.47 -0.71 -7.69
C MET A 296 -20.77 -1.32 -8.24
N ALA A 297 -20.72 -2.05 -9.36
CA ALA A 297 -21.87 -2.77 -9.89
C ALA A 297 -22.07 -4.15 -9.22
N ASP A 298 -20.97 -4.86 -8.93
CA ASP A 298 -21.00 -6.18 -8.30
C ASP A 298 -19.98 -6.29 -7.16
N LEU A 299 -20.47 -6.02 -5.96
CA LEU A 299 -19.68 -6.06 -4.73
C LEU A 299 -19.34 -7.49 -4.29
N GLU A 300 -20.16 -8.49 -4.62
CA GLU A 300 -19.91 -9.91 -4.28
C GLU A 300 -18.71 -10.42 -5.10
N PHE A 301 -18.75 -10.22 -6.42
CA PHE A 301 -17.64 -10.54 -7.32
C PHE A 301 -16.36 -9.76 -6.99
N PHE A 302 -16.49 -8.51 -6.52
CA PHE A 302 -15.33 -7.73 -6.06
C PHE A 302 -14.63 -8.38 -4.86
N ASN A 303 -15.40 -8.83 -3.86
CA ASN A 303 -14.86 -9.53 -2.70
C ASN A 303 -14.25 -10.90 -3.05
N ASP A 304 -14.90 -11.66 -3.94
CA ASP A 304 -14.51 -13.05 -4.24
C ASP A 304 -13.43 -13.18 -5.30
N GLN A 305 -13.31 -12.23 -6.25
CA GLN A 305 -12.44 -12.37 -7.42
C GLN A 305 -11.42 -11.23 -7.56
N ILE A 306 -11.81 -9.98 -7.28
CA ILE A 306 -10.93 -8.82 -7.48
C ILE A 306 -9.96 -8.67 -6.30
N LEU A 307 -10.45 -8.59 -5.06
CA LEU A 307 -9.61 -8.45 -3.87
C LEU A 307 -8.60 -9.60 -3.70
N PRO A 308 -8.97 -10.90 -3.84
CA PRO A 308 -8.03 -12.00 -3.66
C PRO A 308 -7.02 -12.08 -4.82
N GLY A 309 -7.39 -11.59 -6.01
CA GLY A 309 -6.48 -11.49 -7.16
C GLY A 309 -5.23 -10.65 -6.89
N PHE A 310 -5.31 -9.68 -5.98
CA PHE A 310 -4.17 -8.90 -5.47
C PHE A 310 -3.59 -9.49 -4.19
N LEU A 311 -4.40 -9.80 -3.17
CA LEU A 311 -3.92 -10.24 -1.85
C LEU A 311 -3.11 -11.55 -1.92
N HIS A 312 -3.47 -12.49 -2.81
CA HIS A 312 -2.70 -13.72 -3.01
C HIS A 312 -1.28 -13.49 -3.55
N LYS A 313 -0.93 -12.29 -4.01
CA LYS A 313 0.43 -11.96 -4.47
C LYS A 313 1.41 -11.68 -3.32
N ARG A 314 0.92 -11.33 -2.11
CA ARG A 314 1.70 -10.97 -0.91
C ARG A 314 2.83 -9.97 -1.19
N LYS A 315 2.46 -8.75 -1.58
CA LYS A 315 3.41 -7.65 -1.82
C LYS A 315 2.81 -6.33 -1.36
N ILE A 316 3.64 -5.49 -0.74
CA ILE A 316 3.34 -4.11 -0.33
C ILE A 316 2.71 -3.30 -1.48
N SER A 317 3.17 -3.56 -2.71
CA SER A 317 2.61 -3.05 -3.96
C SER A 317 1.16 -3.41 -4.23
N MET A 318 0.81 -4.67 -4.03
CA MET A 318 -0.53 -5.20 -4.31
C MET A 318 -1.48 -4.84 -3.16
N ASP A 319 -0.97 -4.77 -1.92
CA ASP A 319 -1.65 -4.20 -0.76
C ASP A 319 -2.03 -2.73 -1.02
N TYR A 320 -1.12 -1.94 -1.61
CA TYR A 320 -1.43 -0.59 -2.02
C TYR A 320 -2.52 -0.54 -3.10
N CYS A 321 -2.45 -1.39 -4.13
CA CYS A 321 -3.53 -1.50 -5.13
C CYS A 321 -4.89 -1.78 -4.48
N VAL A 322 -4.98 -2.73 -3.55
CA VAL A 322 -6.23 -3.00 -2.82
C VAL A 322 -6.73 -1.77 -2.07
N SER A 323 -5.83 -1.03 -1.41
CA SER A 323 -6.21 0.20 -0.71
C SER A 323 -6.75 1.29 -1.65
N VAL A 324 -6.24 1.38 -2.88
CA VAL A 324 -6.74 2.30 -3.92
C VAL A 324 -8.16 1.91 -4.37
N LEU A 325 -8.45 0.61 -4.55
CA LEU A 325 -9.81 0.16 -4.87
C LEU A 325 -10.80 0.53 -3.77
N LEU A 326 -10.48 0.18 -2.52
CA LEU A 326 -11.31 0.52 -1.36
C LEU A 326 -11.47 2.05 -1.19
N GLY A 327 -10.40 2.82 -1.42
CA GLY A 327 -10.43 4.29 -1.43
C GLY A 327 -11.21 4.91 -2.59
N LYS A 328 -11.44 4.18 -3.69
CA LYS A 328 -12.37 4.56 -4.77
C LYS A 328 -13.81 4.20 -4.42
N LEU A 329 -14.07 2.99 -3.91
CA LEU A 329 -15.40 2.57 -3.45
C LEU A 329 -15.95 3.52 -2.37
N TYR A 330 -15.14 3.96 -1.40
CA TYR A 330 -15.53 4.92 -0.36
C TYR A 330 -16.02 6.29 -0.89
N ARG A 331 -15.77 6.63 -2.16
CA ARG A 331 -16.31 7.85 -2.78
C ARG A 331 -17.80 7.74 -3.11
N LYS A 332 -18.38 6.53 -3.09
CA LYS A 332 -19.82 6.27 -3.22
C LYS A 332 -20.43 6.18 -1.82
N GLU A 333 -21.49 6.95 -1.56
CA GLU A 333 -22.12 7.02 -0.23
C GLU A 333 -22.54 5.64 0.28
N GLU A 334 -23.17 4.86 -0.60
CA GLU A 334 -23.69 3.50 -0.37
C GLU A 334 -22.61 2.47 0.00
N LEU A 335 -21.33 2.72 -0.31
CA LEU A 335 -20.22 1.80 -0.07
C LEU A 335 -19.29 2.23 1.08
N LYS A 336 -19.54 3.38 1.73
CA LYS A 336 -18.71 3.87 2.84
C LYS A 336 -18.70 2.93 4.03
N GLU A 337 -19.87 2.44 4.44
CA GLU A 337 -20.01 1.54 5.60
C GLU A 337 -19.33 0.19 5.34
N TYR A 338 -19.43 -0.35 4.13
CA TYR A 338 -18.69 -1.54 3.70
C TYR A 338 -17.17 -1.32 3.81
N VAL A 339 -16.63 -0.24 3.23
CA VAL A 339 -15.18 0.03 3.28
C VAL A 339 -14.70 0.25 4.72
N GLN A 340 -15.45 1.00 5.54
CA GLN A 340 -15.13 1.18 6.97
C GLN A 340 -15.14 -0.16 7.72
N THR A 341 -16.11 -1.01 7.45
CA THR A 341 -16.21 -2.36 8.04
C THR A 341 -15.01 -3.23 7.67
N CYS A 342 -14.61 -3.24 6.38
CA CYS A 342 -13.41 -3.94 5.94
C CYS A 342 -12.15 -3.44 6.66
N VAL A 343 -11.92 -2.13 6.72
CA VAL A 343 -10.73 -1.55 7.37
C VAL A 343 -10.70 -1.86 8.88
N VAL A 344 -11.85 -1.84 9.56
CA VAL A 344 -11.94 -2.19 10.98
C VAL A 344 -11.66 -3.69 11.21
N GLN A 345 -12.28 -4.58 10.42
CA GLN A 345 -12.09 -6.02 10.55
C GLN A 345 -10.65 -6.44 10.20
N TRP A 346 -10.13 -5.96 9.07
CA TRP A 346 -8.78 -6.26 8.60
C TRP A 346 -7.71 -5.66 9.53
N GLY A 347 -7.99 -4.49 10.11
CA GLY A 347 -7.21 -3.87 11.18
C GLY A 347 -7.06 -4.68 12.48
N GLN A 348 -7.90 -5.70 12.68
CA GLN A 348 -7.87 -6.60 13.84
C GLN A 348 -7.11 -7.92 13.57
N LEU A 349 -6.79 -8.24 12.31
CA LEU A 349 -6.17 -9.50 11.91
C LEU A 349 -4.64 -9.50 12.18
N LYS A 350 -4.25 -9.61 13.46
CA LYS A 350 -2.84 -9.52 13.92
C LYS A 350 -1.85 -10.35 13.09
N ASN A 351 -2.21 -11.60 12.76
CA ASN A 351 -1.33 -12.52 12.02
C ASN A 351 -1.33 -12.29 10.48
N ASN A 352 -1.87 -11.18 9.98
CA ASN A 352 -1.93 -10.86 8.55
C ASN A 352 -1.44 -9.40 8.27
N PRO A 353 -0.13 -9.20 8.06
CA PRO A 353 0.44 -7.90 7.76
C PRO A 353 0.00 -7.31 6.41
N ASP A 354 -0.42 -8.12 5.42
CA ASP A 354 -0.99 -7.60 4.17
C ASP A 354 -2.28 -6.81 4.48
N ASN A 355 -3.24 -7.44 5.16
CA ASN A 355 -4.52 -6.82 5.55
C ASN A 355 -4.36 -5.64 6.51
N LEU A 356 -3.42 -5.72 7.47
CA LEU A 356 -3.08 -4.58 8.35
C LEU A 356 -2.53 -3.40 7.55
N LEU A 357 -1.64 -3.65 6.59
CA LEU A 357 -1.01 -2.61 5.76
C LEU A 357 -2.01 -1.95 4.80
N VAL A 358 -2.91 -2.73 4.16
CA VAL A 358 -4.04 -2.20 3.40
C VAL A 358 -4.87 -1.24 4.27
N SER A 359 -5.23 -1.68 5.47
CA SER A 359 -6.08 -0.91 6.39
C SER A 359 -5.44 0.43 6.78
N LEU A 360 -4.11 0.43 6.99
CA LEU A 360 -3.33 1.64 7.25
C LEU A 360 -3.22 2.57 6.03
N TYR A 361 -3.06 2.02 4.82
CA TYR A 361 -3.10 2.82 3.59
C TYR A 361 -4.47 3.51 3.40
N VAL A 362 -5.58 2.77 3.55
CA VAL A 362 -6.93 3.36 3.44
C VAL A 362 -7.14 4.45 4.50
N CYS A 363 -6.77 4.20 5.77
CA CYS A 363 -6.83 5.23 6.81
C CYS A 363 -6.06 6.52 6.44
N SER A 364 -4.90 6.39 5.79
CA SER A 364 -4.12 7.54 5.32
C SER A 364 -4.77 8.27 4.13
N MET A 365 -5.55 7.57 3.29
CA MET A 365 -6.31 8.17 2.18
C MET A 365 -7.55 8.91 2.68
N LEU A 366 -8.27 8.35 3.65
CA LEU A 366 -9.49 8.95 4.19
C LEU A 366 -9.19 10.17 5.08
N GLY A 367 -8.10 10.12 5.86
CA GLY A 367 -7.77 11.15 6.84
C GLY A 367 -8.70 11.18 8.05
N ASN A 368 -8.32 11.90 9.10
CA ASN A 368 -9.06 12.03 10.36
C ASN A 368 -9.35 10.70 11.11
N GLN A 369 -8.65 9.62 10.74
CA GLN A 369 -8.82 8.26 11.31
C GLN A 369 -7.94 7.99 12.55
N GLU A 370 -7.68 9.01 13.39
CA GLU A 370 -6.63 8.98 14.43
C GLU A 370 -6.80 7.83 15.43
N HIS A 371 -8.05 7.52 15.80
CA HIS A 371 -8.40 6.40 16.67
C HIS A 371 -8.16 5.04 16.00
N LEU A 372 -8.65 4.86 14.77
CA LEU A 372 -8.52 3.60 14.04
C LEU A 372 -7.06 3.30 13.67
N VAL A 373 -6.29 4.31 13.24
CA VAL A 373 -4.84 4.18 13.03
C VAL A 373 -4.14 3.80 14.34
N CYS A 374 -4.51 4.41 15.47
CA CYS A 374 -3.96 4.04 16.76
C CYS A 374 -4.23 2.57 17.11
N ASP A 375 -5.46 2.09 16.93
CA ASP A 375 -5.83 0.74 17.39
C ASP A 375 -5.28 -0.35 16.45
N ILE A 376 -5.13 -0.07 15.14
CA ILE A 376 -4.37 -0.93 14.21
C ILE A 376 -2.88 -0.95 14.60
N TRP A 377 -2.29 0.20 14.94
CA TRP A 377 -0.89 0.25 15.38
C TRP A 377 -0.67 -0.45 16.74
N MET A 378 -1.66 -0.52 17.62
CA MET A 378 -1.59 -1.36 18.82
C MET A 378 -1.45 -2.85 18.48
N ASN A 379 -2.00 -3.32 17.34
CA ASN A 379 -1.82 -4.69 16.87
C ASN A 379 -0.45 -4.90 16.21
N VAL A 380 -0.04 -4.00 15.31
CA VAL A 380 1.28 -4.03 14.66
C VAL A 380 2.42 -4.03 15.69
N LEU A 381 2.29 -3.26 16.78
CA LEU A 381 3.29 -3.23 17.85
C LEU A 381 3.33 -4.51 18.71
N ASP A 382 2.21 -5.22 18.89
CA ASP A 382 2.24 -6.53 19.59
C ASP A 382 3.02 -7.56 18.77
N GLU A 383 2.80 -7.60 17.46
CA GLU A 383 3.45 -8.55 16.55
C GLU A 383 4.93 -8.21 16.30
N LEU A 384 5.28 -6.93 16.15
CA LEU A 384 6.69 -6.50 16.13
C LEU A 384 7.41 -6.89 17.44
N ILE A 385 6.81 -6.66 18.61
CA ILE A 385 7.40 -7.11 19.90
C ILE A 385 7.59 -8.63 19.94
N LYS A 386 6.69 -9.41 19.33
CA LYS A 386 6.73 -10.88 19.24
C LYS A 386 7.80 -11.38 18.27
N GLU A 387 8.01 -10.73 17.12
CA GLU A 387 9.12 -11.01 16.20
C GLU A 387 10.47 -10.71 16.89
N PHE A 388 10.60 -9.55 17.54
CA PHE A 388 11.81 -9.17 18.31
C PHE A 388 12.08 -10.10 19.51
N LEU A 389 11.04 -10.65 20.16
CA LEU A 389 11.16 -11.62 21.26
C LEU A 389 11.54 -13.03 20.82
N THR A 390 11.14 -13.43 19.60
CA THR A 390 11.34 -14.80 19.10
C THR A 390 12.56 -14.95 18.19
N GLY A 391 13.14 -13.85 17.70
CA GLY A 391 14.19 -13.87 16.69
C GLY A 391 13.69 -14.28 15.29
N ASN A 392 12.38 -14.46 15.12
CA ASN A 392 11.80 -14.98 13.89
C ASN A 392 11.31 -13.84 12.99
N TYR A 393 12.21 -13.27 12.20
CA TYR A 393 11.97 -12.11 11.33
C TYR A 393 12.03 -12.44 9.82
N LEU A 394 12.16 -13.71 9.44
CA LEU A 394 12.43 -14.11 8.05
C LEU A 394 11.17 -14.60 7.31
N GLY A 395 10.85 -13.93 6.20
CA GLY A 395 9.86 -14.35 5.22
C GLY A 395 8.57 -13.53 5.22
N SER A 396 7.81 -13.68 4.13
CA SER A 396 6.69 -12.83 3.64
C SER A 396 5.62 -12.31 4.63
N MET A 397 5.60 -12.81 5.86
CA MET A 397 4.67 -12.45 6.93
C MET A 397 5.33 -11.66 8.09
N SER A 398 6.60 -11.26 7.97
CA SER A 398 7.26 -10.40 8.95
C SER A 398 6.82 -8.94 8.85
N HIS A 399 6.51 -8.33 10.00
CA HIS A 399 6.30 -6.90 10.15
C HIS A 399 7.62 -6.13 10.16
N ILE A 400 8.74 -6.76 10.57
CA ILE A 400 10.08 -6.15 10.51
C ILE A 400 10.53 -5.97 9.06
N GLU A 401 10.38 -6.98 8.18
CA GLU A 401 10.63 -6.82 6.73
C GLU A 401 9.75 -5.70 6.16
N ARG A 402 8.46 -5.65 6.52
CA ARG A 402 7.49 -4.66 6.03
C ARG A 402 7.56 -3.29 6.73
N LEU A 403 8.49 -3.05 7.65
CA LEU A 403 8.52 -1.84 8.50
C LEU A 403 8.56 -0.53 7.68
N GLN A 404 9.24 -0.54 6.53
CA GLN A 404 9.26 0.61 5.62
C GLN A 404 7.90 0.86 4.95
N GLY A 405 7.18 -0.20 4.56
CA GLY A 405 5.81 -0.11 4.04
C GLY A 405 4.87 0.46 5.10
N LEU A 406 4.98 -0.05 6.34
CA LEU A 406 4.21 0.42 7.51
C LEU A 406 4.51 1.87 7.88
N PHE A 407 5.74 2.36 7.72
CA PHE A 407 6.06 3.78 7.89
C PHE A 407 5.46 4.64 6.75
N LYS A 408 5.69 4.25 5.49
CA LYS A 408 5.23 5.03 4.33
C LYS A 408 3.72 4.98 4.11
N SER A 409 3.00 4.01 4.66
CA SER A 409 1.55 3.91 4.49
C SER A 409 0.81 5.17 4.94
N GLY A 410 1.33 5.84 5.96
CA GLY A 410 0.87 7.15 6.45
C GLY A 410 1.04 8.35 5.52
N ASN A 411 1.70 8.21 4.36
CA ASN A 411 1.79 9.20 3.28
C ASN A 411 2.03 10.67 3.72
N ARG A 412 2.85 10.89 4.75
CA ARG A 412 3.09 12.20 5.41
C ARG A 412 1.83 12.91 5.96
N ASN A 413 0.69 12.21 6.07
CA ASN A 413 -0.57 12.67 6.63
C ASN A 413 -0.46 12.83 8.16
N ILE A 414 -0.59 14.06 8.66
CA ILE A 414 -0.39 14.39 10.10
C ILE A 414 -1.35 13.58 10.99
N SER A 415 -2.59 13.41 10.55
CA SER A 415 -3.64 12.71 11.30
C SER A 415 -3.32 11.21 11.46
N TYR A 416 -2.70 10.60 10.45
CA TYR A 416 -2.15 9.25 10.57
C TYR A 416 -1.04 9.18 11.64
N TYR A 417 -0.03 10.05 11.57
CA TYR A 417 1.09 9.99 12.52
C TYR A 417 0.69 10.34 13.95
N LYS A 418 -0.39 11.11 14.18
CA LYS A 418 -1.01 11.23 15.50
C LYS A 418 -1.48 9.89 16.06
N GLY A 419 -2.19 9.09 15.26
CA GLY A 419 -2.59 7.73 15.63
C GLY A 419 -1.40 6.84 15.96
N VAL A 420 -0.32 6.93 15.17
CA VAL A 420 0.95 6.24 15.44
C VAL A 420 1.55 6.65 16.79
N ILE A 421 1.64 7.95 17.08
CA ILE A 421 2.16 8.49 18.35
C ILE A 421 1.35 7.95 19.53
N HIS A 422 0.02 8.02 19.46
CA HIS A 422 -0.86 7.49 20.49
C HIS A 422 -0.65 5.99 20.73
N ALA A 423 -0.44 5.19 19.67
CA ALA A 423 -0.20 3.75 19.81
C ALA A 423 1.15 3.44 20.49
N PHE A 424 2.25 4.07 20.04
CA PHE A 424 3.57 3.92 20.66
C PHE A 424 3.55 4.36 22.13
N TYR A 425 2.92 5.50 22.43
CA TYR A 425 2.82 6.01 23.80
C TYR A 425 1.98 5.09 24.70
N LYS A 426 0.80 4.65 24.24
CA LYS A 426 -0.05 3.67 24.95
C LYS A 426 0.73 2.36 25.24
N LYS A 427 1.40 1.77 24.26
CA LYS A 427 2.20 0.54 24.44
C LYS A 427 3.36 0.74 25.42
N MET A 428 4.02 1.90 25.37
CA MET A 428 5.11 2.22 26.29
C MET A 428 4.60 2.32 27.73
N GLN A 429 3.51 3.04 27.96
CA GLN A 429 2.87 3.15 29.27
C GLN A 429 2.45 1.77 29.83
N GLN A 430 1.87 0.90 28.99
CA GLN A 430 1.54 -0.48 29.37
C GLN A 430 2.80 -1.29 29.76
N ALA A 431 3.88 -1.17 28.99
CA ALA A 431 5.13 -1.87 29.28
C ALA A 431 5.81 -1.36 30.57
N GLU A 432 5.70 -0.06 30.86
CA GLU A 432 6.23 0.57 32.07
C GLU A 432 5.41 0.22 33.32
N GLN A 433 4.07 0.22 33.24
CA GLN A 433 3.18 -0.23 34.33
C GLN A 433 3.42 -1.70 34.71
N HIS A 434 3.74 -2.55 33.73
CA HIS A 434 4.10 -3.96 33.95
C HIS A 434 5.61 -4.19 34.14
N TRP A 435 6.41 -3.13 34.32
CA TRP A 435 7.86 -3.18 34.56
C TRP A 435 8.68 -4.00 33.54
N ASN A 436 8.16 -4.19 32.32
CA ASN A 436 8.71 -5.11 31.34
C ASN A 436 9.86 -4.46 30.55
N ARG A 437 11.06 -4.49 31.14
CA ARG A 437 12.29 -3.90 30.58
C ARG A 437 12.60 -4.35 29.14
N HIS A 438 12.30 -5.60 28.79
CA HIS A 438 12.52 -6.11 27.42
C HIS A 438 11.55 -5.46 26.43
N LYS A 439 10.24 -5.40 26.75
CA LYS A 439 9.26 -4.71 25.89
C LYS A 439 9.55 -3.21 25.76
N ILE A 440 9.99 -2.54 26.83
CA ILE A 440 10.44 -1.13 26.79
C ILE A 440 11.64 -0.99 25.84
N SER A 441 12.64 -1.86 25.94
CA SER A 441 13.81 -1.86 25.05
C SER A 441 13.42 -2.08 23.59
N PHE A 442 12.51 -3.01 23.29
CA PHE A 442 12.06 -3.26 21.92
C PHE A 442 11.22 -2.11 21.37
N LEU A 443 10.28 -1.55 22.15
CA LEU A 443 9.50 -0.38 21.74
C LEU A 443 10.38 0.84 21.43
N ASN A 444 11.42 1.09 22.23
CA ASN A 444 12.41 2.13 21.96
C ASN A 444 13.16 1.87 20.64
N THR A 445 13.58 0.63 20.37
CA THR A 445 14.25 0.28 19.11
C THR A 445 13.30 0.38 17.91
N ILE A 446 12.06 -0.09 18.01
CA ILE A 446 11.05 0.00 16.94
C ILE A 446 10.74 1.48 16.64
N PHE A 447 10.59 2.34 17.66
CA PHE A 447 10.38 3.77 17.44
C PHE A 447 11.63 4.43 16.82
N PHE A 448 12.84 4.04 17.24
CA PHE A 448 14.07 4.52 16.60
C PHE A 448 14.18 4.10 15.13
N LEU A 449 13.79 2.88 14.76
CA LEU A 449 13.72 2.48 13.35
C LEU A 449 12.70 3.31 12.56
N PHE A 450 11.59 3.72 13.19
CA PHE A 450 10.64 4.66 12.60
C PHE A 450 11.24 6.05 12.35
N LEU A 451 12.06 6.57 13.27
CA LEU A 451 12.81 7.81 13.08
C LEU A 451 13.88 7.69 11.97
N PHE A 452 14.47 6.50 11.80
CA PHE A 452 15.38 6.18 10.69
C PHE A 452 14.66 6.15 9.33
N GLU A 453 13.47 5.54 9.25
CA GLU A 453 12.67 5.57 8.02
C GLU A 453 12.20 6.98 7.65
N ASP A 454 11.84 7.81 8.64
CA ASP A 454 11.50 9.22 8.44
C ASP A 454 12.70 10.02 7.92
N TYR A 455 13.86 9.91 8.56
CA TYR A 455 15.10 10.56 8.10
C TYR A 455 15.48 10.15 6.68
N ALA A 456 15.41 8.86 6.35
CA ALA A 456 15.72 8.37 5.00
C ALA A 456 14.66 8.78 3.95
N SER A 457 13.43 9.03 4.37
CA SER A 457 12.31 9.51 3.52
C SER A 457 12.13 11.04 3.56
N SER A 458 13.10 11.77 4.14
CA SER A 458 13.00 13.22 4.37
C SER A 458 13.39 14.08 3.16
N ASN A 459 14.04 13.51 2.14
CA ASN A 459 14.36 14.18 0.87
C ASN A 459 13.08 14.46 0.08
N VAL A 460 12.63 15.72 0.01
CA VAL A 460 11.43 16.09 -0.75
C VAL A 460 11.76 16.23 -2.24
N SER A 461 11.48 15.19 -3.02
CA SER A 461 11.58 15.24 -4.49
C SER A 461 10.62 16.29 -5.07
N GLY A 462 11.16 17.35 -5.69
CA GLY A 462 10.38 18.19 -6.61
C GLY A 462 10.78 19.66 -6.73
N LYS A 463 11.07 20.39 -5.62
CA LYS A 463 11.20 21.87 -5.68
C LYS A 463 12.34 22.52 -4.87
N LYS A 464 13.02 21.81 -3.97
CA LYS A 464 14.32 22.22 -3.39
C LYS A 464 15.14 20.97 -3.10
N VAL A 465 16.33 20.86 -3.69
CA VAL A 465 17.18 19.66 -3.56
C VAL A 465 17.76 19.52 -2.14
N ASN A 466 17.93 20.63 -1.42
CA ASN A 466 18.74 20.69 -0.20
C ASN A 466 17.93 20.94 1.11
N ARG A 467 16.62 20.70 1.10
CA ARG A 467 15.72 20.90 2.26
C ARG A 467 15.05 19.59 2.67
N ARG A 468 15.65 18.91 3.67
CA ARG A 468 15.10 17.68 4.25
C ARG A 468 14.02 18.00 5.28
N THR A 469 12.93 17.23 5.28
CA THR A 469 11.84 17.40 6.25
C THR A 469 11.47 16.07 6.89
N MET A 470 11.87 15.84 8.14
CA MET A 470 11.38 14.73 8.95
C MET A 470 9.96 15.02 9.45
N ILE A 471 9.01 14.10 9.25
CA ILE A 471 7.62 14.26 9.69
C ILE A 471 7.52 14.32 11.22
N PHE A 472 8.27 13.49 11.96
CA PHE A 472 8.27 13.48 13.43
C PHE A 472 8.96 14.69 14.09
N ILE A 473 9.51 15.60 13.28
CA ILE A 473 9.94 16.94 13.71
C ILE A 473 8.93 17.98 13.20
N HIS A 474 8.58 17.94 11.91
CA HIS A 474 7.70 18.92 11.27
C HIS A 474 6.27 19.00 11.83
N ILE A 475 5.77 17.93 12.44
CA ILE A 475 4.44 17.94 13.05
C ILE A 475 4.40 18.64 14.42
N PHE A 476 5.53 18.88 15.11
CA PHE A 476 5.52 19.41 16.50
C PHE A 476 4.67 20.69 16.67
N GLN A 477 4.81 21.66 15.76
CA GLN A 477 4.02 22.92 15.78
C GLN A 477 2.54 22.75 15.36
N LYS A 478 2.14 21.55 14.90
CA LYS A 478 0.82 21.22 14.34
C LYS A 478 0.07 20.16 15.16
N LEU A 479 0.67 19.67 16.24
CA LEU A 479 0.03 18.77 17.19
C LEU A 479 -0.76 19.55 18.24
N ASP A 480 -1.85 18.94 18.72
CA ASP A 480 -2.48 19.33 19.98
C ASP A 480 -1.53 19.09 21.17
N GLU A 481 -1.80 19.78 22.29
CA GLU A 481 -0.93 19.75 23.48
C GLU A 481 -0.70 18.33 24.03
N LYS A 482 -1.71 17.45 23.94
CA LYS A 482 -1.60 16.05 24.37
C LYS A 482 -0.62 15.30 23.47
N THR A 483 -0.87 15.26 22.16
CA THR A 483 -0.04 14.49 21.22
C THR A 483 1.39 15.05 21.12
N GLY A 484 1.56 16.37 21.28
CA GLY A 484 2.88 17.01 21.40
C GLY A 484 3.67 16.54 22.62
N LYS A 485 3.02 16.39 23.79
CA LYS A 485 3.65 15.80 25.00
C LYS A 485 4.01 14.33 24.78
N GLU A 486 3.10 13.53 24.23
CA GLU A 486 3.34 12.10 23.97
C GLU A 486 4.53 11.88 23.01
N LEU A 487 4.62 12.68 21.93
CA LEU A 487 5.76 12.65 21.00
C LEU A 487 7.07 13.14 21.65
N THR A 488 7.01 14.18 22.48
CA THR A 488 8.18 14.66 23.26
C THR A 488 8.74 13.53 24.12
N ASP A 489 7.87 12.82 24.84
CA ASP A 489 8.25 11.71 25.72
C ASP A 489 8.83 10.52 24.96
N LEU A 490 8.28 10.16 23.79
CA LEU A 490 8.82 9.09 22.94
C LEU A 490 10.22 9.42 22.40
N TRP A 491 10.45 10.66 21.93
CA TRP A 491 11.77 11.12 21.52
C TRP A 491 12.78 11.04 22.68
N CYS A 492 12.42 11.53 23.87
CA CYS A 492 13.31 11.52 25.04
C CYS A 492 13.71 10.10 25.44
N LYS A 493 12.77 9.14 25.44
CA LYS A 493 13.06 7.72 25.76
C LYS A 493 14.08 7.09 24.81
N VAL A 494 14.08 7.45 23.52
CA VAL A 494 15.10 6.98 22.56
C VAL A 494 16.43 7.71 22.76
N LEU A 495 16.42 9.03 22.96
CA LEU A 495 17.62 9.84 23.18
C LEU A 495 18.34 9.54 24.51
N GLN A 496 17.64 8.88 25.46
CA GLN A 496 18.16 8.39 26.74
C GLN A 496 18.35 6.86 26.79
N SER A 497 17.96 6.10 25.75
CA SER A 497 18.13 4.64 25.70
C SER A 497 19.60 4.25 25.52
N LYS A 498 20.10 3.36 26.37
CA LYS A 498 21.49 2.85 26.30
C LYS A 498 21.80 2.18 24.96
N GLU A 499 20.80 1.55 24.37
CA GLU A 499 20.86 0.86 23.07
C GLU A 499 20.90 1.86 21.90
N ASN A 500 20.01 2.84 21.88
CA ASN A 500 19.70 3.61 20.67
C ASN A 500 20.23 5.06 20.68
N ALA A 501 20.51 5.66 21.84
CA ALA A 501 20.83 7.09 21.97
C ALA A 501 21.97 7.54 21.04
N LYS A 502 23.08 6.79 20.99
CA LYS A 502 24.25 7.13 20.16
C LYS A 502 23.92 7.22 18.67
N GLU A 503 23.13 6.29 18.15
CA GLU A 503 22.72 6.29 16.75
C GLU A 503 21.60 7.31 16.47
N CYS A 504 20.76 7.63 17.46
CA CYS A 504 19.73 8.67 17.34
C CYS A 504 20.30 10.10 17.35
N TRP A 505 21.24 10.42 18.24
CA TRP A 505 21.96 11.70 18.21
C TRP A 505 22.74 11.88 16.89
N LYS A 506 23.38 10.82 16.39
CA LYS A 506 24.06 10.81 15.10
C LYS A 506 23.10 10.98 13.90
N LEU A 507 21.86 10.48 14.01
CA LEU A 507 20.81 10.71 13.01
C LEU A 507 20.37 12.18 13.01
N LEU A 508 20.11 12.78 14.18
CA LEU A 508 19.77 14.19 14.31
C LEU A 508 20.88 15.10 13.79
N GLU A 509 22.14 14.74 14.03
CA GLU A 509 23.29 15.44 13.48
C GLU A 509 23.37 15.32 11.95
N GLY A 510 23.18 14.11 11.40
CA GLY A 510 23.11 13.90 9.95
C GLY A 510 21.98 14.70 9.30
N TYR A 511 20.84 14.83 9.98
CA TYR A 511 19.73 15.67 9.56
C TYR A 511 20.09 17.16 9.56
N LEU A 512 20.70 17.68 10.64
CA LEU A 512 21.16 19.08 10.71
C LEU A 512 22.28 19.40 9.72
N ARG A 513 23.21 18.47 9.45
CA ARG A 513 24.28 18.63 8.45
C ARG A 513 23.72 18.66 7.02
N ALA A 514 22.65 17.92 6.73
CA ALA A 514 22.00 17.84 5.42
C ALA A 514 20.83 18.83 5.23
N TYR A 515 20.77 19.89 6.04
CA TYR A 515 19.73 20.93 6.01
C TYR A 515 20.36 22.27 5.57
N GLU A 516 20.64 22.41 4.28
CA GLU A 516 21.41 23.55 3.78
C GLU A 516 20.48 24.76 3.45
N ASP A 517 19.30 24.51 2.88
CA ASP A 517 18.33 25.54 2.43
C ASP A 517 17.22 25.83 3.47
N TYR A 518 17.58 26.34 4.65
CA TYR A 518 16.62 26.71 5.71
C TYR A 518 16.13 28.17 5.64
N ASN A 519 14.96 28.44 6.21
CA ASN A 519 14.44 29.78 6.49
C ASN A 519 13.99 29.94 7.95
N ASP A 520 13.50 31.12 8.33
CA ASP A 520 13.10 31.46 9.70
C ASP A 520 12.05 30.50 10.27
N LEU A 521 11.12 30.00 9.43
CA LEU A 521 10.12 29.00 9.84
C LEU A 521 10.74 27.63 10.15
N ASP A 522 11.80 27.23 9.44
CA ASP A 522 12.54 26.00 9.76
C ASP A 522 13.33 26.15 11.06
N ILE A 523 13.92 27.33 11.25
CA ILE A 523 14.66 27.69 12.47
C ILE A 523 13.71 27.70 13.68
N GLU A 524 12.51 28.26 13.54
CA GLU A 524 11.45 28.25 14.56
C GLU A 524 10.96 26.82 14.85
N MET A 525 10.65 26.04 13.81
CA MET A 525 10.22 24.64 13.91
C MET A 525 11.25 23.78 14.66
N LEU A 526 12.53 23.91 14.31
CA LEU A 526 13.62 23.18 14.95
C LEU A 526 13.92 23.71 16.37
N GLY A 527 13.84 25.03 16.56
CA GLY A 527 13.93 25.67 17.88
C GLY A 527 12.86 25.13 18.84
N PHE A 528 11.61 25.08 18.40
CA PHE A 528 10.47 24.54 19.15
C PHE A 528 10.66 23.06 19.49
N PHE A 529 11.06 22.23 18.51
CA PHE A 529 11.40 20.82 18.74
C PHE A 529 12.48 20.66 19.82
N PHE A 530 13.66 21.25 19.61
CA PHE A 530 14.79 21.09 20.53
C PHE A 530 14.56 21.75 21.90
N TYR A 531 13.77 22.83 21.99
CA TYR A 531 13.31 23.40 23.26
C TYR A 531 12.47 22.39 24.07
N HIS A 532 11.49 21.74 23.43
CA HIS A 532 10.66 20.73 24.09
C HIS A 532 11.47 19.52 24.56
N ILE A 533 12.44 19.05 23.75
CA ILE A 533 13.35 17.96 24.15
C ILE A 533 14.26 18.40 25.31
N ASN A 534 14.92 19.57 25.24
CA ASN A 534 15.82 20.03 26.32
C ASN A 534 15.06 20.18 27.65
N ARG A 535 13.85 20.77 27.60
CA ARG A 535 12.97 20.96 28.77
C ARG A 535 12.52 19.64 29.40
N LYS A 536 12.37 18.57 28.62
CA LYS A 536 11.94 17.25 29.12
C LYS A 536 13.11 16.37 29.58
N MET A 537 14.26 16.43 28.90
CA MET A 537 15.43 15.62 29.24
C MET A 537 16.22 16.14 30.45
N GLY A 538 16.27 17.45 30.64
CA GLY A 538 17.13 18.08 31.66
C GLY A 538 18.61 18.15 31.26
N ASP A 539 19.43 18.56 32.23
CA ASP A 539 20.91 18.60 32.20
C ASP A 539 21.56 19.27 30.98
N ASP A 540 20.84 20.18 30.30
CA ASP A 540 21.30 20.89 29.08
C ASP A 540 21.80 19.98 27.95
N GLN A 541 21.41 18.69 27.93
CA GLN A 541 22.00 17.69 27.03
C GLN A 541 21.78 18.03 25.55
N THR A 542 20.62 18.61 25.21
CA THR A 542 20.32 19.08 23.85
C THR A 542 21.13 20.35 23.51
N ILE A 543 21.29 21.26 24.47
CA ILE A 543 22.14 22.44 24.30
C ILE A 543 23.63 22.04 24.16
N TYR A 544 24.07 20.97 24.82
CA TYR A 544 25.42 20.39 24.64
C TYR A 544 25.59 19.78 23.25
N PHE A 545 24.66 18.93 22.82
CA PHE A 545 24.63 18.38 21.45
C PHE A 545 24.74 19.48 20.37
N LEU A 546 23.90 20.51 20.46
CA LEU A 546 23.93 21.65 19.53
C LEU A 546 25.23 22.47 19.59
N LYS A 547 25.97 22.46 20.71
CA LYS A 547 27.31 23.09 20.82
C LYS A 547 28.40 22.23 20.17
N GLU A 548 28.35 20.90 20.29
CA GLU A 548 29.38 20.02 19.72
C GLU A 548 29.22 19.85 18.21
N SER A 549 28.00 19.77 17.68
CA SER A 549 27.74 19.77 16.23
C SER A 549 28.07 21.10 15.53
N VAL A 550 28.47 22.14 16.28
CA VAL A 550 29.06 23.40 15.74
C VAL A 550 30.60 23.34 15.67
N LYS A 551 31.25 22.34 16.28
CA LYS A 551 32.71 22.23 16.40
C LYS A 551 33.36 21.18 15.50
N GLU A 552 32.68 20.07 15.18
CA GLU A 552 33.31 18.99 14.40
C GLU A 552 33.77 19.43 13.00
N ASN A 553 34.94 18.95 12.58
CA ASN A 553 35.45 18.98 11.20
C ASN A 553 35.52 20.37 10.51
N GLY A 554 35.45 21.46 11.26
CA GLY A 554 35.60 22.84 10.75
C GLY A 554 34.44 23.36 9.90
N GLN A 555 33.40 22.54 9.66
CA GLN A 555 32.16 22.97 9.02
C GLN A 555 31.17 23.40 10.10
N ILE A 556 31.09 24.72 10.35
CA ILE A 556 30.07 25.30 11.23
C ILE A 556 28.69 24.98 10.66
N ILE A 557 27.88 24.17 11.35
CA ILE A 557 26.44 24.06 11.08
C ILE A 557 25.77 25.34 11.61
N PRO A 558 25.41 26.34 10.78
CA PRO A 558 25.02 27.64 11.31
C PRO A 558 23.60 27.60 11.88
N LEU A 559 22.76 26.69 11.37
CA LEU A 559 21.43 26.35 11.86
C LEU A 559 21.47 25.90 13.33
N ALA A 560 22.36 24.98 13.71
CA ALA A 560 22.52 24.51 15.09
C ALA A 560 22.89 25.65 16.05
N ARG A 561 23.72 26.60 15.60
CA ARG A 561 24.07 27.80 16.38
C ARG A 561 22.88 28.75 16.58
N GLN A 562 22.01 28.91 15.59
CA GLN A 562 20.80 29.74 15.69
C GLN A 562 19.75 29.10 16.62
N ILE A 563 19.51 27.79 16.47
CA ILE A 563 18.68 26.99 17.38
C ILE A 563 19.20 27.10 18.84
N CYS A 564 20.51 26.97 19.05
CA CYS A 564 21.16 27.10 20.37
C CYS A 564 21.12 28.53 20.96
N LYS A 565 20.71 29.54 20.17
CA LYS A 565 20.37 30.89 20.66
C LYS A 565 18.91 30.91 21.12
N ILE A 566 17.98 30.48 20.26
CA ILE A 566 16.53 30.51 20.51
C ILE A 566 16.11 29.70 21.75
N ILE A 567 16.78 28.59 22.06
CA ILE A 567 16.45 27.77 23.26
C ILE A 567 16.82 28.47 24.58
N LYS A 568 17.59 29.57 24.54
CA LYS A 568 18.09 30.31 25.72
C LYS A 568 17.47 31.70 25.92
N GLU A 569 16.72 32.19 24.94
CA GLU A 569 16.07 33.51 24.93
C GLU A 569 14.57 33.36 25.28
#